data_AF-A0A924GKX1-F1
#
_entry.id   AF-A0A924GKX1-F1
#
_cell.length_a   1.000
_cell.length_b   1.000
_cell.length_c   1.000
_cell.angle_alpha   90.00
_cell.angle_beta   90.00
_cell.angle_gamma   90.00
#
_symmetry.space_group_name_H-M   'P 1'
#
loop_
_entity.id
_entity.type
_entity.pdbx_description
1 polymer ?
#
loop_
_entity_poly.entity_id
_entity_poly.type
_entity_poly.pdbx_seq_one_letter_code
_entity_poly.pdbx_strand_id
1 'polypeptide(L)'
;MSEKPGPRFGLEWISIAALLGLVTWGVLAWSWSATATPRIGYSAPVVSAGEVAPITPDPAGVARARASPAVAASAPRVARVDPDWLKRVGATTDIPSRALAAYAGAALALSEEKSQCHLGWNTLAAIGHIESDDGKHGGAVLSDDGYSSVPIIGPKLDGGAFAGIHDSDGGVWDGDTVWDHAVGPFQFIPQTWRTWGADGNGDGQADPNQMDDAALTAARYLCHAGDLST
;
A
#
# COMPACT_ATOMS: atom_id res chain seq x y z
N MET A 1 -15.88 44.26 -84.80
CA MET A 1 -14.93 43.69 -85.80
C MET A 1 -14.02 42.73 -85.06
N SER A 2 -13.55 41.66 -85.74
CA SER A 2 -12.31 40.88 -85.52
C SER A 2 -11.88 40.44 -84.09
N GLU A 3 -11.42 39.22 -83.83
CA GLU A 3 -11.32 37.99 -84.67
C GLU A 3 -11.15 36.74 -83.78
N LYS A 4 -11.13 35.54 -84.40
CA LYS A 4 -10.71 34.24 -83.82
C LYS A 4 -9.36 33.81 -84.45
N PRO A 5 -8.66 32.72 -84.04
CA PRO A 5 -8.91 31.74 -82.97
C PRO A 5 -7.68 31.51 -82.03
N GLY A 6 -7.72 30.44 -81.21
CA GLY A 6 -6.51 29.80 -80.62
C GLY A 6 -5.79 28.89 -81.64
N PRO A 7 -5.23 27.70 -81.30
CA PRO A 7 -5.37 26.85 -80.08
C PRO A 7 -4.04 26.84 -79.25
N ARG A 8 -3.55 25.85 -78.46
CA ARG A 8 -3.67 24.37 -78.36
C ARG A 8 -3.43 23.79 -76.95
N PHE A 9 -3.87 22.53 -76.82
CA PHE A 9 -3.42 21.38 -76.02
C PHE A 9 -1.97 21.42 -75.48
N GLY A 10 -1.64 20.75 -74.36
CA GLY A 10 -2.46 19.84 -73.53
C GLY A 10 -1.66 19.18 -72.40
N LEU A 11 -2.11 18.01 -71.90
CA LEU A 11 -1.63 17.30 -70.69
C LEU A 11 -1.88 18.13 -69.42
N GLU A 12 -3.07 18.10 -68.83
CA GLU A 12 -3.70 17.01 -68.04
C GLU A 12 -3.02 16.73 -66.69
N TRP A 13 -3.84 16.41 -65.66
CA TRP A 13 -3.44 16.07 -64.28
C TRP A 13 -2.63 17.21 -63.60
N ILE A 14 -3.15 18.00 -62.66
CA ILE A 14 -3.99 17.65 -61.50
C ILE A 14 -4.94 18.81 -61.15
N SER A 15 -6.21 18.52 -60.89
CA SER A 15 -7.10 19.34 -60.07
C SER A 15 -7.72 18.43 -59.01
N ILE A 16 -7.96 18.95 -57.79
CA ILE A 16 -8.27 18.22 -56.54
C ILE A 16 -7.01 17.66 -55.84
N ALA A 17 -6.35 18.55 -55.09
CA ALA A 17 -5.37 18.22 -54.04
C ALA A 17 -5.07 19.43 -53.11
N ALA A 18 -5.27 20.66 -53.63
CA ALA A 18 -5.03 21.95 -52.96
C ALA A 18 -5.91 22.26 -51.72
N LEU A 19 -6.49 21.24 -51.08
CA LEU A 19 -7.25 21.34 -49.82
C LEU A 19 -6.57 20.60 -48.64
N LEU A 20 -5.50 19.83 -48.89
CA LEU A 20 -4.73 19.16 -47.83
C LEU A 20 -3.53 19.97 -47.31
N GLY A 21 -3.12 21.03 -48.03
CA GLY A 21 -1.92 21.82 -47.69
C GLY A 21 -2.10 22.94 -46.66
N LEU A 22 -3.34 23.32 -46.31
CA LEU A 22 -3.63 24.53 -45.51
C LEU A 22 -4.36 24.30 -44.19
N VAL A 23 -4.60 23.05 -43.79
CA VAL A 23 -5.04 22.71 -42.42
C VAL A 23 -3.82 22.40 -41.52
N THR A 24 -2.74 21.86 -42.09
CA THR A 24 -1.55 21.38 -41.36
C THR A 24 -0.65 22.48 -40.81
N TRP A 25 -0.77 23.73 -41.28
CA TRP A 25 -0.02 24.89 -40.76
C TRP A 25 -0.78 25.75 -39.74
N GLY A 26 -2.05 25.45 -39.44
CA GLY A 26 -2.81 26.16 -38.40
C GLY A 26 -2.62 25.60 -36.98
N VAL A 27 -2.30 24.30 -36.86
CA VAL A 27 -2.33 23.58 -35.57
C VAL A 27 -0.97 23.57 -34.85
N LEU A 28 0.14 23.75 -35.58
CA LEU A 28 1.50 23.64 -35.03
C LEU A 28 2.01 24.90 -34.28
N ALA A 29 1.23 25.99 -34.24
CA ALA A 29 1.65 27.28 -33.67
C ALA A 29 1.13 27.56 -32.25
N TRP A 30 0.30 26.69 -31.66
CA TRP A 30 -0.22 26.83 -30.28
C TRP A 30 0.61 26.01 -29.27
N SER A 31 1.91 26.29 -29.20
CA SER A 31 2.86 25.61 -28.29
C SER A 31 3.81 26.60 -27.59
N TRP A 32 3.26 27.70 -27.07
CA TRP A 32 4.02 28.65 -26.25
C TRP A 32 4.10 28.21 -24.78
N SER A 33 5.30 27.85 -24.36
CA SER A 33 5.79 27.97 -22.98
C SER A 33 4.95 27.35 -21.87
N ALA A 34 4.70 26.04 -21.95
CA ALA A 34 4.62 25.23 -20.74
C ALA A 34 6.03 25.15 -20.11
N THR A 35 6.42 26.16 -19.33
CA THR A 35 7.63 26.10 -18.51
C THR A 35 7.47 24.99 -17.49
N ALA A 36 8.20 23.88 -17.68
CA ALA A 36 8.20 22.78 -16.74
C ALA A 36 8.61 23.29 -15.36
N THR A 37 7.67 23.31 -14.42
CA THR A 37 7.95 23.64 -13.03
C THR A 37 9.06 22.70 -12.55
N PRO A 38 10.18 23.22 -12.02
CA PRO A 38 11.29 22.36 -11.62
C PRO A 38 10.78 21.41 -10.54
N ARG A 39 10.65 20.13 -10.89
CA ARG A 39 10.39 19.07 -9.91
C ARG A 39 11.57 19.12 -8.94
N ILE A 40 11.30 19.52 -7.69
CA ILE A 40 12.27 19.35 -6.61
C ILE A 40 12.42 17.84 -6.46
N GLY A 41 13.48 17.29 -7.06
CA GLY A 41 13.81 15.89 -6.96
C GLY A 41 14.20 15.62 -5.52
N TYR A 42 13.24 15.17 -4.72
CA TYR A 42 13.54 14.63 -3.40
C TYR A 42 14.31 13.32 -3.61
N SER A 43 15.62 13.43 -3.70
CA SER A 43 16.55 12.30 -3.69
C SER A 43 16.53 11.70 -2.31
N ALA A 44 15.50 10.90 -2.02
CA ALA A 44 15.51 9.97 -0.90
C ALA A 44 16.82 9.17 -0.99
N PRO A 45 17.59 9.05 0.11
CA PRO A 45 18.78 8.22 0.10
C PRO A 45 18.34 6.79 -0.21
N VAL A 46 18.83 6.24 -1.32
CA VAL A 46 18.64 4.81 -1.63
C VAL A 46 19.50 4.04 -0.64
N VAL A 47 18.91 3.70 0.51
CA VAL A 47 19.49 2.77 1.47
C VAL A 47 19.67 1.45 0.72
N SER A 48 20.91 1.06 0.49
CA SER A 48 21.22 -0.18 -0.21
C SER A 48 20.69 -1.36 0.62
N ALA A 49 19.95 -2.28 0.00
CA ALA A 49 19.32 -3.43 0.67
C ALA A 49 20.34 -4.46 1.25
N GLY A 50 21.64 -4.14 1.26
CA GLY A 50 22.67 -4.91 1.96
C GLY A 50 22.80 -4.60 3.46
N GLU A 51 22.21 -3.50 3.97
CA GLU A 51 22.37 -3.07 5.37
C GLU A 51 21.17 -3.46 6.27
N VAL A 52 20.33 -4.42 5.86
CA VAL A 52 19.35 -5.08 6.74
C VAL A 52 19.69 -6.57 6.81
N ALA A 53 20.41 -6.95 7.86
CA ALA A 53 20.69 -8.36 8.11
C ALA A 53 19.38 -9.10 8.43
N PRO A 54 19.12 -10.28 7.84
CA PRO A 54 17.94 -11.07 8.19
C PRO A 54 18.02 -11.49 9.66
N ILE A 55 16.99 -11.14 10.44
CA ILE A 55 16.89 -11.53 11.85
C ILE A 55 16.67 -13.03 11.90
N THR A 56 17.76 -13.79 12.07
CA THR A 56 17.71 -15.24 12.23
C THR A 56 17.16 -15.57 13.62
N PRO A 57 16.05 -16.31 13.73
CA PRO A 57 15.51 -16.68 15.04
C PRO A 57 16.47 -17.64 15.75
N ASP A 58 16.75 -17.38 17.03
CA ASP A 58 17.59 -18.25 17.86
C ASP A 58 16.93 -19.64 18.01
N PRO A 59 17.59 -20.74 17.61
CA PRO A 59 17.04 -22.09 17.75
C PRO A 59 16.87 -22.53 19.22
N ALA A 60 17.43 -21.82 20.21
CA ALA A 60 17.28 -22.10 21.64
C ALA A 60 15.90 -21.68 22.23
N GLY A 61 14.84 -21.75 21.41
CA GLY A 61 13.52 -21.16 21.70
C GLY A 61 12.33 -22.13 21.73
N VAL A 62 12.51 -23.44 21.92
CA VAL A 62 11.44 -24.46 21.83
C VAL A 62 10.49 -24.48 23.06
N ALA A 63 10.02 -23.31 23.47
CA ALA A 63 8.95 -23.14 24.44
C ALA A 63 7.61 -23.07 23.68
N ARG A 64 6.77 -24.11 23.84
CA ARG A 64 5.40 -24.13 23.31
C ARG A 64 4.65 -22.88 23.75
N ALA A 65 4.30 -22.00 22.81
CA ALA A 65 3.65 -20.73 23.06
C ALA A 65 2.41 -20.92 23.94
N ARG A 66 2.56 -20.59 25.22
CA ARG A 66 1.48 -20.66 26.21
C ARG A 66 0.78 -19.32 26.11
N ALA A 67 -0.42 -19.31 25.54
CA ALA A 67 -1.22 -18.10 25.36
C ALA A 67 -1.18 -17.26 26.64
N SER A 68 -0.74 -16.00 26.51
CA SER A 68 -0.76 -15.04 27.61
C SER A 68 -2.19 -14.99 28.16
N PRO A 69 -2.37 -14.94 29.50
CA PRO A 69 -3.71 -14.87 30.06
C PRO A 69 -4.42 -13.64 29.50
N ALA A 70 -5.56 -13.84 28.84
CA ALA A 70 -6.28 -12.79 28.15
C ALA A 70 -6.55 -11.63 29.11
N VAL A 71 -5.92 -10.48 28.82
CA VAL A 71 -6.25 -9.23 29.51
C VAL A 71 -7.70 -8.93 29.14
N ALA A 72 -8.56 -8.78 30.15
CA ALA A 72 -10.00 -8.65 29.95
C ALA A 72 -10.29 -7.53 28.93
N ALA A 73 -11.16 -7.81 27.96
CA ALA A 73 -11.38 -6.97 26.78
C ALA A 73 -11.71 -5.51 27.14
N SER A 74 -10.67 -4.68 27.12
CA SER A 74 -10.82 -3.23 27.03
C SER A 74 -11.50 -2.91 25.70
N ALA A 75 -12.48 -2.01 25.70
CA ALA A 75 -13.22 -1.66 24.50
C ALA A 75 -12.29 -1.36 23.30
N PRO A 76 -12.69 -1.75 22.05
CA PRO A 76 -11.87 -1.65 20.85
C PRO A 76 -11.11 -0.33 20.78
N ARG A 77 -9.78 -0.35 20.61
CA ARG A 77 -8.99 0.91 20.72
C ARG A 77 -9.31 1.89 19.59
N VAL A 78 -9.77 1.37 18.45
CA VAL A 78 -10.42 2.09 17.35
C VAL A 78 -11.56 2.99 17.86
N ALA A 79 -12.39 2.51 18.78
CA ALA A 79 -13.50 3.27 19.38
C ALA A 79 -13.05 4.34 20.40
N ARG A 80 -11.74 4.47 20.65
CA ARG A 80 -11.14 5.56 21.46
C ARG A 80 -10.49 6.66 20.60
N VAL A 81 -10.51 6.52 19.27
CA VAL A 81 -10.02 7.55 18.35
C VAL A 81 -11.06 8.67 18.22
N ASP A 82 -10.62 9.94 18.25
CA ASP A 82 -11.50 11.10 18.08
C ASP A 82 -12.19 11.07 16.69
N PRO A 83 -13.54 11.02 16.60
CA PRO A 83 -14.25 10.97 15.32
C PRO A 83 -14.15 12.27 14.53
N ASP A 84 -14.00 13.43 15.19
CA ASP A 84 -13.74 14.68 14.48
C ASP A 84 -12.27 14.77 14.02
N TRP A 85 -11.33 14.11 14.71
CA TRP A 85 -9.96 13.93 14.20
C TRP A 85 -9.95 13.03 12.95
N LEU A 86 -10.64 11.86 13.00
CA LEU A 86 -10.78 10.97 11.85
C LEU A 86 -11.36 11.72 10.64
N LYS A 87 -12.44 12.47 10.86
CA LYS A 87 -13.09 13.27 9.82
C LYS A 87 -12.19 14.38 9.27
N ARG A 88 -11.41 15.07 10.11
CA ARG A 88 -10.48 16.13 9.66
C ARG A 88 -9.32 15.54 8.87
N VAL A 89 -8.65 14.52 9.39
CA VAL A 89 -7.45 13.93 8.77
C VAL A 89 -7.83 13.14 7.52
N GLY A 90 -8.85 12.28 7.58
CA GLY A 90 -9.36 11.53 6.42
C GLY A 90 -9.96 12.40 5.31
N ALA A 91 -10.32 13.67 5.58
CA ALA A 91 -10.67 14.63 4.54
C ALA A 91 -9.45 15.35 3.90
N THR A 92 -8.24 15.05 4.38
CA THR A 92 -6.96 15.62 3.91
C THR A 92 -5.93 14.55 3.49
N THR A 93 -6.28 13.27 3.60
CA THR A 93 -5.46 12.11 3.21
C THR A 93 -6.32 11.15 2.41
N ASP A 94 -5.85 10.61 1.28
CA ASP A 94 -6.58 9.61 0.47
C ASP A 94 -6.65 8.19 1.11
N ILE A 95 -6.40 8.12 2.42
CA ILE A 95 -6.49 6.95 3.30
C ILE A 95 -7.96 6.75 3.68
N PRO A 96 -8.54 5.54 3.54
CA PRO A 96 -9.87 5.23 4.05
C PRO A 96 -9.99 5.52 5.56
N SER A 97 -11.06 6.22 5.98
CA SER A 97 -11.31 6.54 7.40
C SER A 97 -11.23 5.32 8.33
N ARG A 98 -11.59 4.13 7.81
CA ARG A 98 -11.52 2.86 8.53
C ARG A 98 -10.09 2.36 8.77
N ALA A 99 -9.19 2.53 7.81
CA ALA A 99 -7.76 2.24 7.94
C ALA A 99 -7.08 3.25 8.87
N LEU A 100 -7.40 4.54 8.69
CA LEU A 100 -6.92 5.61 9.57
C LEU A 100 -7.27 5.38 11.05
N ALA A 101 -8.48 4.84 11.32
CA ALA A 101 -8.91 4.47 12.67
C ALA A 101 -8.14 3.27 13.25
N ALA A 102 -7.76 2.29 12.42
CA ALA A 102 -6.87 1.19 12.80
C ALA A 102 -5.47 1.70 13.16
N TYR A 103 -4.85 2.50 12.29
CA TYR A 103 -3.53 3.08 12.50
C TYR A 103 -3.46 3.95 13.77
N ALA A 104 -4.50 4.75 14.02
CA ALA A 104 -4.61 5.56 15.23
C ALA A 104 -4.86 4.68 16.48
N GLY A 105 -5.74 3.67 16.39
CA GLY A 105 -6.00 2.74 17.48
C GLY A 105 -4.75 1.93 17.90
N ALA A 106 -3.94 1.50 16.93
CA ALA A 106 -2.67 0.80 17.14
C ALA A 106 -1.58 1.72 17.71
N ALA A 107 -1.47 2.97 17.25
CA ALA A 107 -0.55 3.95 17.85
C ALA A 107 -0.93 4.27 19.31
N LEU A 108 -2.23 4.43 19.59
CA LEU A 108 -2.73 4.57 20.97
C LEU A 108 -2.40 3.33 21.81
N ALA A 109 -2.57 2.13 21.25
CA ALA A 109 -2.22 0.87 21.93
C ALA A 109 -0.76 0.83 22.38
N LEU A 110 0.18 1.17 21.48
CA LEU A 110 1.61 1.12 21.79
C LEU A 110 2.03 2.26 22.72
N SER A 111 1.34 3.40 22.72
CA SER A 111 1.59 4.46 23.72
C SER A 111 1.29 4.00 25.16
N GLU A 112 0.39 3.03 25.32
CA GLU A 112 0.01 2.41 26.61
C GLU A 112 0.91 1.21 26.95
N GLU A 113 1.23 0.37 25.97
CA GLU A 113 2.02 -0.86 26.16
C GLU A 113 3.54 -0.63 26.25
N LYS A 114 4.06 0.34 25.49
CA LYS A 114 5.48 0.70 25.38
C LYS A 114 5.63 2.18 25.04
N SER A 115 5.36 3.06 26.01
CA SER A 115 5.42 4.52 25.84
C SER A 115 6.75 5.04 25.30
N GLN A 116 7.85 4.31 25.49
CA GLN A 116 9.20 4.60 24.99
C GLN A 116 9.45 4.20 23.52
N CYS A 117 8.47 3.62 22.82
CA CYS A 117 8.59 3.32 21.39
C CYS A 117 8.37 4.55 20.50
N HIS A 118 7.57 5.51 20.97
CA HIS A 118 7.24 6.76 20.26
C HIS A 118 6.66 6.63 18.83
N LEU A 119 6.18 5.45 18.46
CA LEU A 119 5.51 5.17 17.18
C LEU A 119 4.31 6.11 16.93
N GLY A 120 4.34 6.84 15.81
CA GLY A 120 3.21 7.61 15.30
C GLY A 120 2.35 6.83 14.32
N TRP A 121 1.05 7.13 14.28
CA TRP A 121 0.10 6.54 13.32
C TRP A 121 0.53 6.74 11.86
N ASN A 122 1.24 7.83 11.55
CA ASN A 122 1.73 8.13 10.20
C ASN A 122 2.69 7.04 9.66
N THR A 123 3.46 6.40 10.56
CA THR A 123 4.38 5.31 10.18
C THR A 123 3.62 4.05 9.80
N LEU A 124 2.56 3.72 10.56
CA LEU A 124 1.67 2.61 10.23
C LEU A 124 0.90 2.87 8.93
N ALA A 125 0.46 4.11 8.71
CA ALA A 125 -0.19 4.52 7.47
C ALA A 125 0.75 4.41 6.26
N ALA A 126 1.99 4.87 6.38
CA ALA A 126 2.97 4.75 5.30
C ALA A 126 3.24 3.29 4.92
N ILE A 127 3.29 2.38 5.91
CA ILE A 127 3.47 0.94 5.66
C ILE A 127 2.21 0.33 5.05
N GLY A 128 1.04 0.48 5.67
CA GLY A 128 -0.22 -0.07 5.14
C GLY A 128 -0.57 0.43 3.74
N HIS A 129 -0.19 1.67 3.41
CA HIS A 129 -0.29 2.22 2.05
C HIS A 129 0.67 1.52 1.06
N ILE A 130 1.93 1.28 1.44
CA ILE A 130 2.92 0.60 0.59
C ILE A 130 2.55 -0.88 0.39
N GLU A 131 2.18 -1.58 1.46
CA GLU A 131 1.91 -3.03 1.43
C GLU A 131 0.56 -3.36 0.75
N SER A 132 -0.45 -2.48 0.84
CA SER A 132 -1.79 -2.81 0.35
C SER A 132 -2.67 -1.67 -0.16
N ASP A 133 -2.14 -0.46 -0.37
CA ASP A 133 -2.95 0.77 -0.55
C ASP A 133 -4.03 0.85 0.54
N ASP A 134 -3.65 0.82 1.82
CA ASP A 134 -4.57 0.94 2.96
C ASP A 134 -5.73 -0.09 2.95
N GLY A 135 -5.45 -1.31 2.50
CA GLY A 135 -6.45 -2.38 2.33
C GLY A 135 -7.28 -2.33 1.04
N LYS A 136 -6.95 -1.44 0.09
CA LYS A 136 -7.63 -1.31 -1.22
C LYS A 136 -6.96 -2.12 -2.36
N HIS A 137 -5.92 -2.92 -2.06
CA HIS A 137 -5.14 -3.67 -3.05
C HIS A 137 -6.04 -4.44 -4.04
N GLY A 138 -5.65 -4.46 -5.33
CA GLY A 138 -6.43 -5.10 -6.39
C GLY A 138 -7.76 -4.40 -6.73
N GLY A 139 -8.05 -3.24 -6.14
CA GLY A 139 -9.34 -2.56 -6.23
C GLY A 139 -10.36 -3.04 -5.19
N ALA A 140 -9.89 -3.64 -4.09
CA ALA A 140 -10.73 -4.00 -2.95
C ALA A 140 -11.30 -2.75 -2.25
N VAL A 141 -12.40 -2.94 -1.51
CA VAL A 141 -12.97 -1.95 -0.62
C VAL A 141 -12.77 -2.43 0.81
N LEU A 142 -12.19 -1.59 1.68
CA LEU A 142 -12.11 -1.86 3.11
C LEU A 142 -13.48 -1.63 3.76
N SER A 143 -14.04 -2.67 4.37
CA SER A 143 -15.35 -2.66 5.02
C SER A 143 -15.28 -2.13 6.46
N ASP A 144 -16.40 -1.65 7.00
CA ASP A 144 -16.46 -1.02 8.34
C ASP A 144 -16.04 -1.95 9.50
N ASP A 145 -16.11 -3.28 9.31
CA ASP A 145 -15.59 -4.28 10.26
C ASP A 145 -14.05 -4.35 10.28
N GLY A 146 -13.37 -3.87 9.24
CA GLY A 146 -11.91 -3.88 9.09
C GLY A 146 -11.38 -4.92 8.09
N TYR A 147 -12.25 -5.61 7.35
CA TYR A 147 -11.85 -6.58 6.32
C TYR A 147 -11.94 -5.98 4.90
N SER A 148 -10.93 -6.27 4.08
CA SER A 148 -10.94 -5.96 2.65
C SER A 148 -11.91 -6.89 1.90
N SER A 149 -12.66 -6.36 0.93
CA SER A 149 -13.67 -7.09 0.16
C SER A 149 -13.13 -8.23 -0.72
N VAL A 150 -11.81 -8.36 -0.81
CA VAL A 150 -11.06 -9.45 -1.45
C VAL A 150 -9.86 -9.76 -0.54
N PRO A 151 -9.52 -11.04 -0.26
CA PRO A 151 -8.31 -11.39 0.48
C PRO A 151 -7.05 -10.83 -0.18
N ILE A 152 -6.16 -10.23 0.63
CA ILE A 152 -4.91 -9.63 0.16
C ILE A 152 -3.79 -10.64 0.35
N ILE A 153 -3.63 -11.53 -0.64
CA ILE A 153 -2.58 -12.55 -0.68
C ILE A 153 -1.48 -12.09 -1.65
N GLY A 154 -0.27 -11.97 -1.13
CA GLY A 154 0.92 -11.56 -1.87
C GLY A 154 1.45 -12.61 -2.83
N PRO A 155 2.60 -12.35 -3.49
CA PRO A 155 3.24 -13.32 -4.37
C PRO A 155 3.76 -14.53 -3.58
N LYS A 156 3.89 -15.66 -4.30
CA LYS A 156 4.43 -16.91 -3.76
C LYS A 156 5.90 -16.76 -3.38
N LEU A 157 6.28 -17.21 -2.19
CA LEU A 157 7.65 -17.13 -1.69
C LEU A 157 8.40 -18.44 -1.99
N ASP A 158 8.60 -18.75 -3.28
CA ASP A 158 9.18 -20.01 -3.78
C ASP A 158 10.70 -20.00 -4.02
N GLY A 159 11.38 -18.89 -3.72
CA GLY A 159 12.81 -18.71 -4.01
C GLY A 159 13.15 -18.31 -5.45
N GLY A 160 12.14 -18.06 -6.30
CA GLY A 160 12.32 -17.59 -7.67
C GLY A 160 12.59 -16.09 -7.76
N ALA A 161 11.53 -15.27 -7.76
CA ALA A 161 11.63 -13.80 -7.78
C ALA A 161 11.65 -13.19 -6.36
N PHE A 162 11.31 -13.98 -5.35
CA PHE A 162 11.21 -13.61 -3.94
C PHE A 162 12.03 -14.58 -3.09
N ALA A 163 12.09 -14.36 -1.77
CA ALA A 163 12.68 -15.33 -0.84
C ALA A 163 11.96 -16.69 -0.91
N GLY A 164 12.65 -17.78 -0.55
CA GLY A 164 12.04 -19.10 -0.40
C GLY A 164 11.61 -19.34 1.05
N ILE A 165 10.30 -19.41 1.31
CA ILE A 165 9.72 -19.66 2.63
C ILE A 165 8.68 -20.78 2.52
N HIS A 166 8.98 -21.93 3.11
CA HIS A 166 8.05 -23.07 3.12
C HIS A 166 6.83 -22.80 4.02
N ASP A 167 5.71 -23.44 3.69
CA ASP A 167 4.46 -23.43 4.47
C ASP A 167 4.74 -23.61 5.98
N SER A 168 4.25 -22.64 6.76
CA SER A 168 4.45 -22.55 8.19
C SER A 168 3.16 -22.59 9.02
N ASP A 169 1.98 -22.76 8.41
CA ASP A 169 0.68 -22.83 9.13
C ASP A 169 -0.27 -23.96 8.68
N GLY A 170 -0.03 -24.59 7.51
CA GLY A 170 -0.87 -25.58 6.87
C GLY A 170 -1.75 -25.04 5.73
N GLY A 171 -1.39 -23.89 5.12
CA GLY A 171 -2.20 -23.16 4.16
C GLY A 171 -3.45 -22.52 4.79
N VAL A 172 -3.37 -22.12 6.06
CA VAL A 172 -4.50 -21.57 6.84
C VAL A 172 -4.82 -20.14 6.44
N TRP A 173 -3.80 -19.30 6.23
CA TRP A 173 -4.01 -17.88 5.90
C TRP A 173 -3.98 -17.54 4.41
N ASP A 174 -3.32 -18.35 3.56
CA ASP A 174 -3.17 -18.10 2.11
C ASP A 174 -3.69 -19.23 1.19
N GLY A 175 -3.88 -20.44 1.73
CA GLY A 175 -4.34 -21.62 0.99
C GLY A 175 -3.24 -22.45 0.30
N ASP A 176 -1.96 -22.12 0.44
CA ASP A 176 -0.86 -22.90 -0.13
C ASP A 176 -0.20 -23.80 0.93
N THR A 177 -0.04 -25.09 0.61
CA THR A 177 0.45 -26.12 1.55
C THR A 177 1.90 -26.53 1.26
N VAL A 178 2.66 -25.64 0.62
CA VAL A 178 4.06 -25.90 0.21
C VAL A 178 4.96 -24.68 0.44
N TRP A 179 4.47 -23.46 0.21
CA TRP A 179 5.21 -22.21 0.40
C TRP A 179 4.30 -21.10 0.93
N ASP A 180 4.72 -20.43 2.01
CA ASP A 180 4.05 -19.25 2.58
C ASP A 180 3.89 -18.14 1.51
N HIS A 181 2.83 -17.36 1.63
CA HIS A 181 2.65 -16.06 1.00
C HIS A 181 2.71 -14.95 2.07
N ALA A 182 2.73 -13.69 1.64
CA ALA A 182 2.47 -12.56 2.53
C ALA A 182 0.96 -12.27 2.60
N VAL A 183 0.40 -12.06 3.79
CA VAL A 183 -1.06 -12.01 4.01
C VAL A 183 -1.51 -10.68 4.61
N GLY A 184 -2.66 -10.20 4.12
CA GLY A 184 -3.42 -9.09 4.70
C GLY A 184 -2.86 -7.70 4.39
N PRO A 185 -3.46 -6.64 4.97
CA PRO A 185 -3.13 -5.25 4.62
C PRO A 185 -1.73 -4.79 5.05
N PHE A 186 -1.03 -5.55 5.90
CA PHE A 186 0.37 -5.34 6.28
C PHE A 186 1.32 -6.45 5.78
N GLN A 187 0.86 -7.33 4.87
CA GLN A 187 1.66 -8.34 4.19
C GLN A 187 2.53 -9.20 5.14
N PHE A 188 1.90 -9.71 6.20
CA PHE A 188 2.56 -10.60 7.16
C PHE A 188 2.73 -12.01 6.61
N ILE A 189 3.96 -12.52 6.66
CA ILE A 189 4.26 -13.95 6.47
C ILE A 189 3.66 -14.74 7.67
N PRO A 190 2.94 -15.86 7.45
CA PRO A 190 2.34 -16.67 8.52
C PRO A 190 3.29 -17.01 9.68
N GLN A 191 4.57 -17.32 9.41
CA GLN A 191 5.56 -17.58 10.47
C GLN A 191 5.75 -16.37 11.41
N THR A 192 5.73 -15.16 10.87
CA THR A 192 5.81 -13.91 11.64
C THR A 192 4.51 -13.68 12.41
N TRP A 193 3.35 -13.90 11.78
CA TRP A 193 2.04 -13.77 12.43
C TRP A 193 1.92 -14.68 13.65
N ARG A 194 2.37 -15.94 13.55
CA ARG A 194 2.40 -16.92 14.66
C ARG A 194 3.22 -16.48 15.88
N THR A 195 4.06 -15.45 15.75
CA THR A 195 4.90 -14.90 16.85
C THR A 195 4.38 -13.55 17.35
N TRP A 196 3.86 -12.70 16.45
CA TRP A 196 3.56 -11.28 16.73
C TRP A 196 2.07 -10.92 16.72
N GLY A 197 1.23 -11.78 16.12
CA GLY A 197 -0.19 -11.57 15.88
C GLY A 197 -0.94 -11.08 17.12
N ALA A 198 -1.71 -10.01 16.92
CA ALA A 198 -2.32 -9.24 17.99
C ALA A 198 -3.81 -9.00 17.73
N ASP A 199 -4.64 -9.36 18.70
CA ASP A 199 -6.02 -8.89 18.83
C ASP A 199 -6.01 -7.36 18.99
N GLY A 200 -6.33 -6.65 17.91
CA GLY A 200 -6.40 -5.18 17.83
C GLY A 200 -7.83 -4.66 17.82
N ASN A 201 -8.76 -5.45 17.28
CA ASN A 201 -10.19 -5.13 17.25
C ASN A 201 -10.90 -5.39 18.60
N GLY A 202 -10.40 -6.29 19.44
CA GLY A 202 -10.95 -6.67 20.76
C GLY A 202 -11.93 -7.85 20.76
N ASP A 203 -12.00 -8.67 19.70
CA ASP A 203 -12.96 -9.78 19.56
C ASP A 203 -12.48 -11.11 20.20
N GLY A 204 -11.19 -11.21 20.55
CA GLY A 204 -10.57 -12.39 21.16
C GLY A 204 -9.80 -13.28 20.19
N GLN A 205 -9.71 -12.92 18.91
CA GLN A 205 -8.91 -13.59 17.88
C GLN A 205 -7.82 -12.63 17.35
N ALA A 206 -6.95 -13.15 16.47
CA ALA A 206 -5.93 -12.35 15.80
C ALA A 206 -5.81 -12.82 14.34
N ASP A 207 -6.44 -12.10 13.42
CA ASP A 207 -6.53 -12.44 11.99
C ASP A 207 -5.63 -11.50 11.16
N PRO A 208 -4.67 -12.00 10.36
CA PRO A 208 -3.79 -11.15 9.55
C PRO A 208 -4.55 -10.33 8.50
N ASN A 209 -5.77 -10.72 8.13
CA ASN A 209 -6.61 -10.02 7.15
C ASN A 209 -7.41 -8.86 7.78
N GLN A 210 -7.48 -8.77 9.12
CA GLN A 210 -8.22 -7.72 9.82
C GLN A 210 -7.31 -6.51 10.07
N MET A 211 -7.75 -5.32 9.65
CA MET A 211 -6.90 -4.13 9.59
C MET A 211 -6.40 -3.62 10.96
N ASP A 212 -7.17 -3.76 12.04
CA ASP A 212 -6.76 -3.35 13.39
C ASP A 212 -5.74 -4.31 13.98
N ASP A 213 -5.98 -5.62 13.81
CA ASP A 213 -5.08 -6.69 14.24
C ASP A 213 -3.74 -6.58 13.52
N ALA A 214 -3.78 -6.40 12.20
CA ALA A 214 -2.60 -6.20 11.37
C ALA A 214 -1.84 -4.92 11.74
N ALA A 215 -2.55 -3.79 11.95
CA ALA A 215 -1.93 -2.54 12.39
C ALA A 215 -1.31 -2.64 13.80
N LEU A 216 -1.96 -3.32 14.74
CA LEU A 216 -1.41 -3.54 16.09
C LEU A 216 -0.22 -4.51 16.06
N THR A 217 -0.27 -5.53 15.21
CA THR A 217 0.85 -6.47 15.02
C THR A 217 2.06 -5.76 14.44
N ALA A 218 1.87 -4.92 13.41
CA ALA A 218 2.92 -4.07 12.85
C ALA A 218 3.47 -3.09 13.90
N ALA A 219 2.61 -2.46 14.68
CA ALA A 219 3.02 -1.58 15.77
C ALA A 219 3.89 -2.31 16.80
N ARG A 220 3.49 -3.50 17.25
CA ARG A 220 4.27 -4.32 18.20
C ARG A 220 5.61 -4.81 17.62
N TYR A 221 5.62 -5.19 16.34
CA TYR A 221 6.82 -5.65 15.63
C TYR A 221 7.84 -4.52 15.45
N LEU A 222 7.42 -3.34 15.01
CA LEU A 222 8.27 -2.15 14.89
C LEU A 222 8.80 -1.73 16.28
N CYS A 223 7.94 -1.73 17.31
CA CYS A 223 8.32 -1.48 18.71
C CYS A 223 9.11 -2.63 19.38
N HIS A 224 9.56 -3.64 18.62
CA HIS A 224 10.61 -4.57 19.04
C HIS A 224 12.00 -4.11 18.59
N ALA A 225 12.10 -3.44 17.44
CA ALA A 225 13.37 -2.97 16.88
C ALA A 225 13.96 -1.78 17.67
N GLY A 226 13.12 -0.90 18.23
CA GLY A 226 13.60 0.18 19.09
C GLY A 226 12.59 1.29 19.39
N ASP A 227 13.15 2.45 19.72
CA ASP A 227 12.50 3.77 19.69
C ASP A 227 12.43 4.25 18.23
N LEU A 228 11.31 4.86 17.84
CA LEU A 228 10.98 5.28 16.47
C LEU A 228 10.79 6.81 16.37
N SER A 229 11.38 7.58 17.29
CA SER A 229 11.33 9.05 17.33
C SER A 229 12.41 9.76 16.48
N THR A 230 13.29 9.02 15.80
CA THR A 230 14.48 9.52 15.08
C THR A 230 14.48 9.20 13.59
#